data_AF-A0A9C8AL97-F1
#
_entry.id   AF-A0A9C8AL97-F1
#
_cell.length_a   1.000
_cell.length_b   1.000
_cell.length_c   1.000
_cell.angle_alpha   90.00
_cell.angle_beta   90.00
_cell.angle_gamma   90.00
#
_symmetry.space_group_name_H-M   'P 1'
#
loop_
_entity.id
_entity.type
_entity.pdbx_description
1 polymer ?
#
loop_
_entity_poly.entity_id
_entity_poly.type
_entity_poly.pdbx_seq_one_letter_code
_entity_poly.pdbx_strand_id
1 'polypeptide(L)'
;MQTQVWMINPVEPEPDIIARAAEVIRRDGLVAFPTETVYGLGANALSEKAVARIFAAKERPADDPIIVHLASADEIYRVVAEVPPIALELAHRFWPGPL
;
A
#
# COMPACT_ATOMS: atom_id res chain seq x y z
N MET A 1 -7.77 -8.85 -19.58
CA MET A 1 -7.45 -7.68 -18.74
C MET A 1 -6.19 -7.05 -19.32
N GLN A 2 -6.16 -5.74 -19.57
CA GLN A 2 -4.96 -5.07 -20.09
C GLN A 2 -4.20 -4.40 -18.95
N THR A 3 -2.98 -4.85 -18.67
CA THR A 3 -2.11 -4.27 -17.65
C THR A 3 -1.24 -3.21 -18.29
N GLN A 4 -1.22 -2.01 -17.73
CA GLN A 4 -0.28 -0.95 -18.13
C GLN A 4 1.01 -1.12 -17.33
N VAL A 5 2.15 -0.97 -18.02
CA VAL A 5 3.48 -1.03 -17.40
C VAL A 5 4.13 0.33 -17.60
N TRP A 6 4.51 0.98 -16.50
CA TRP A 6 5.21 2.25 -16.52
C TRP A 6 6.60 2.05 -15.93
N MET A 7 7.61 2.50 -16.67
CA MET A 7 8.98 2.58 -16.16
C MET A 7 9.09 3.83 -15.30
N ILE A 8 9.65 3.70 -14.11
CA ILE A 8 9.77 4.78 -13.13
C ILE A 8 11.17 4.74 -12.51
N ASN A 9 11.74 5.90 -12.20
CA ASN A 9 12.96 5.97 -11.41
C ASN A 9 12.64 5.65 -9.92
N PRO A 10 13.27 4.63 -9.31
CA PRO A 10 12.95 4.23 -7.93
C PRO A 10 13.48 5.20 -6.87
N VAL A 11 14.45 6.06 -7.21
CA VAL A 11 15.05 7.04 -6.27
C VAL A 11 14.37 8.40 -6.42
N GLU A 12 14.06 8.80 -7.66
CA GLU A 12 13.43 10.08 -7.99
C GLU A 12 12.25 9.84 -8.95
N PRO A 13 11.12 9.33 -8.44
CA PRO A 13 10.01 8.89 -9.29
C PRO A 13 9.30 10.06 -9.97
N GLU A 14 8.95 9.86 -11.24
CA GLU A 14 8.25 10.85 -12.05
C GLU A 14 6.84 11.13 -11.47
N PRO A 15 6.55 12.38 -11.05
CA PRO A 15 5.29 12.70 -10.37
C PRO A 15 4.04 12.36 -11.18
N ASP A 16 4.08 12.50 -12.50
CA ASP A 16 2.94 12.18 -13.38
C ASP A 16 2.63 10.69 -13.40
N ILE A 17 3.64 9.82 -13.31
CA ILE A 17 3.46 8.37 -13.26
C ILE A 17 2.86 7.98 -11.90
N ILE A 18 3.39 8.55 -10.80
CA ILE A 18 2.82 8.36 -9.46
C ILE A 18 1.37 8.83 -9.40
N ALA A 19 1.05 9.99 -9.96
CA ALA A 19 -0.32 10.53 -9.99
C ALA A 19 -1.29 9.62 -10.76
N ARG A 20 -0.85 9.04 -11.89
CA ARG A 20 -1.63 8.06 -12.66
C ARG A 20 -1.86 6.76 -11.88
N ALA A 21 -0.83 6.22 -11.23
CA ALA A 21 -0.96 5.04 -10.38
C ALA A 21 -1.90 5.29 -9.19
N ALA A 22 -1.79 6.45 -8.55
CA ALA A 22 -2.69 6.84 -7.46
C ALA A 22 -4.15 6.97 -7.93
N GLU A 23 -4.40 7.42 -9.16
CA GLU A 23 -5.75 7.46 -9.74
C GLU A 23 -6.33 6.05 -9.97
N VAL A 24 -5.49 5.09 -10.37
CA VAL A 24 -5.90 3.68 -10.46
C VAL A 24 -6.37 3.18 -9.09
N ILE A 25 -5.61 3.44 -8.03
CA ILE A 25 -5.97 3.06 -6.65
C ILE A 25 -7.27 3.75 -6.20
N ARG A 26 -7.44 5.06 -6.46
CA ARG A 26 -8.66 5.82 -6.13
C ARG A 26 -9.92 5.28 -6.80
N ARG A 27 -9.78 4.57 -7.93
CA ARG A 27 -10.88 3.93 -8.68
C ARG A 27 -11.03 2.44 -8.38
N ASP A 28 -10.59 1.98 -7.20
CA ASP A 28 -10.57 0.57 -6.79
C ASP A 28 -9.76 -0.36 -7.72
N GLY A 29 -8.83 0.21 -8.47
CA GLY A 29 -7.87 -0.54 -9.28
C GLY A 29 -6.74 -1.14 -8.44
N LEU A 30 -5.91 -1.95 -9.11
CA LEU A 30 -4.74 -2.59 -8.50
C LEU A 30 -3.48 -1.99 -9.10
N VAL A 31 -2.46 -1.77 -8.27
CA VAL A 31 -1.12 -1.33 -8.71
C VAL A 31 -0.08 -2.25 -8.10
N ALA A 32 0.77 -2.84 -8.94
CA ALA A 32 1.99 -3.47 -8.48
C ALA A 32 3.11 -2.42 -8.41
N PHE A 33 3.79 -2.28 -7.26
CA PHE A 33 4.81 -1.26 -7.05
C PHE A 33 6.01 -1.81 -6.25
N PRO A 34 7.23 -1.31 -6.50
CA PRO A 34 8.41 -1.69 -5.74
C PRO A 34 8.38 -1.08 -4.33
N THR A 35 8.93 -1.80 -3.35
CA THR A 35 9.31 -1.27 -2.03
C THR A 35 10.78 -1.60 -1.77
N GLU A 36 11.30 -1.22 -0.61
CA GLU A 36 12.64 -1.60 -0.14
C GLU A 36 12.77 -3.10 0.19
N THR A 37 11.65 -3.83 0.34
CA THR A 37 11.63 -5.26 0.66
C THR A 37 11.33 -6.13 -0.56
N VAL A 38 10.10 -6.03 -1.09
CA VAL A 38 9.59 -6.84 -2.20
C VAL A 38 8.56 -6.05 -3.01
N TYR A 39 8.21 -6.51 -4.21
CA TYR A 39 7.07 -5.92 -4.91
C TYR A 39 5.76 -6.18 -4.16
N GLY A 40 5.04 -5.10 -3.90
CA GLY A 40 3.68 -5.13 -3.37
C GLY A 40 2.65 -5.12 -4.50
N LEU A 41 1.50 -5.78 -4.28
CA LEU A 41 0.29 -5.53 -5.05
C LEU A 41 -0.67 -4.76 -4.14
N GLY A 42 -0.89 -3.48 -4.45
CA GLY A 42 -1.70 -2.56 -3.66
C GLY A 42 -3.06 -2.26 -4.26
N ALA A 43 -3.96 -1.88 -3.36
CA ALA A 43 -5.31 -1.41 -3.62
C ALA A 43 -5.68 -0.36 -2.55
N ASN A 44 -6.83 0.29 -2.69
CA ASN A 44 -7.35 1.15 -1.63
C ASN A 44 -7.74 0.30 -0.41
N ALA A 45 -6.98 0.40 0.68
CA ALA A 45 -7.18 -0.39 1.90
C ALA A 45 -8.53 -0.14 2.59
N LEU A 46 -9.16 1.03 2.35
CA LEU A 46 -10.46 1.39 2.93
C LEU A 46 -11.65 1.00 2.05
N SER A 47 -11.39 0.34 0.91
CA SER A 47 -12.43 -0.12 -0.01
C SER A 47 -12.48 -1.64 -0.02
N GLU A 48 -13.56 -2.20 0.54
CA GLU A 48 -13.81 -3.65 0.55
C GLU A 48 -13.73 -4.24 -0.86
N LYS A 49 -14.30 -3.55 -1.85
CA LYS A 49 -14.25 -3.96 -3.26
C LYS A 49 -12.83 -4.01 -3.81
N ALA A 50 -11.99 -3.03 -3.48
CA ALA A 50 -10.60 -3.00 -3.95
C ALA A 50 -9.76 -4.10 -3.27
N VAL A 51 -9.98 -4.32 -1.97
CA VAL A 51 -9.32 -5.39 -1.20
C VAL A 51 -9.70 -6.76 -1.73
N ALA A 52 -10.98 -7.03 -2.01
CA ALA A 52 -11.43 -8.30 -2.60
C ALA A 52 -10.72 -8.62 -3.93
N ARG A 53 -10.37 -7.59 -4.73
CA ARG A 53 -9.61 -7.76 -5.97
C ARG A 53 -8.17 -8.20 -5.72
N ILE A 54 -7.54 -7.82 -4.60
CA ILE A 54 -6.21 -8.32 -4.21
C ILE A 54 -6.26 -9.82 -3.94
N PHE A 55 -7.23 -10.27 -3.14
CA PHE A 55 -7.38 -11.69 -2.82
C PHE A 55 -7.64 -12.52 -4.09
N ALA A 56 -8.53 -12.04 -4.96
CA ALA A 56 -8.80 -12.70 -6.24
C ALA A 56 -7.56 -12.75 -7.16
N ALA A 57 -6.78 -11.66 -7.24
CA ALA A 57 -5.60 -11.59 -8.11
C ALA A 57 -4.41 -12.42 -7.59
N LYS A 58 -4.28 -12.58 -6.27
CA LYS A 58 -3.19 -13.35 -5.65
C LYS A 58 -3.58 -14.80 -5.34
N GLU A 59 -4.82 -15.20 -5.64
CA GLU A 59 -5.40 -16.49 -5.23
C GLU A 59 -5.20 -16.77 -3.74
N ARG A 60 -5.30 -15.71 -2.93
CA ARG A 60 -4.97 -15.75 -1.50
C ARG A 60 -6.19 -16.23 -0.70
N PRO A 61 -6.02 -17.16 0.26
CA PRO A 61 -7.08 -17.50 1.21
C PRO A 61 -7.61 -16.25 1.93
N ALA A 62 -8.92 -16.18 2.14
CA ALA A 62 -9.56 -14.99 2.73
C ALA A 62 -9.17 -14.74 4.21
N ASP A 63 -8.64 -15.76 4.88
CA ASP A 63 -8.17 -15.75 6.26
C ASP A 63 -6.69 -15.34 6.40
N ASP A 64 -5.98 -15.11 5.30
CA ASP A 64 -4.58 -14.67 5.33
C ASP A 64 -4.49 -13.13 5.13
N PRO A 65 -4.32 -12.36 6.21
CA PRO A 65 -4.43 -10.90 6.17
C PRO A 65 -3.36 -10.24 5.31
N ILE A 66 -3.67 -9.02 4.85
CA ILE A 66 -2.77 -8.16 4.07
C ILE A 66 -2.30 -6.96 4.90
N ILE A 67 -1.11 -6.47 4.59
CA ILE A 67 -0.49 -5.31 5.26
C ILE A 67 -1.03 -4.01 4.63
N VAL A 68 -1.38 -3.03 5.46
CA VAL A 68 -1.68 -1.67 5.03
C VAL A 68 -0.41 -0.84 5.03
N HIS A 69 -0.10 -0.19 3.91
CA HIS A 69 1.03 0.74 3.80
C HIS A 69 0.55 2.16 4.11
N LEU A 70 1.32 2.88 4.94
CA LEU A 70 1.07 4.27 5.30
C LEU A 70 2.22 5.15 4.82
N ALA A 71 1.94 6.39 4.44
CA ALA A 71 2.98 7.32 3.99
C ALA A 71 3.82 7.90 5.14
N SER A 72 3.29 7.87 6.37
CA SER A 72 3.97 8.32 7.58
C SER A 72 3.38 7.65 8.83
N ALA A 73 4.13 7.66 9.95
CA ALA A 73 3.67 7.13 11.22
C ALA A 73 2.41 7.86 11.76
N ASP A 74 2.27 9.15 11.48
CA ASP A 74 1.13 9.96 11.93
C ASP A 74 -0.21 9.49 11.34
N GLU A 75 -0.17 8.76 10.21
CA GLU A 75 -1.37 8.20 9.59
C GLU A 75 -1.90 6.93 10.27
N ILE A 76 -1.21 6.38 11.27
CA ILE A 76 -1.60 5.13 11.94
C ILE A 76 -3.02 5.19 12.51
N TYR A 77 -3.43 6.35 13.02
CA TYR A 77 -4.77 6.58 13.58
C TYR A 77 -5.89 6.56 12.54
N ARG A 78 -5.56 6.58 11.25
CA ARG A 78 -6.56 6.40 10.17
C ARG A 78 -7.04 4.96 10.06
N VAL A 79 -6.26 4.00 10.54
CA VAL A 79 -6.48 2.56 10.33
C VAL A 79 -6.43 1.73 11.61
N VAL A 80 -5.92 2.29 12.72
CA VAL A 80 -5.87 1.63 14.03
C VAL A 80 -6.61 2.48 15.05
N ALA A 81 -7.59 1.90 15.75
CA ALA A 81 -8.40 2.60 16.75
C ALA A 81 -7.63 2.92 18.04
N GLU A 82 -6.80 1.98 18.50
CA GLU A 82 -6.00 2.11 19.71
C GLU A 82 -4.55 1.75 19.41
N VAL A 83 -3.65 2.71 19.59
CA VAL A 83 -2.21 2.53 19.36
C VAL A 83 -1.50 2.56 20.71
N PRO A 84 -0.91 1.44 21.17
CA PRO A 84 -0.11 1.43 22.39
C PRO A 84 1.02 2.47 22.31
N PRO A 85 1.33 3.20 23.40
CA PRO A 85 2.38 4.23 23.37
C PRO A 85 3.73 3.72 22.86
N ILE A 86 4.11 2.50 23.22
CA ILE A 86 5.34 1.86 22.74
C ILE A 86 5.31 1.57 21.23
N ALA A 87 4.16 1.22 20.66
CA ALA A 87 4.03 0.99 19.23
C ALA A 87 4.21 2.29 18.44
N LEU A 88 3.67 3.40 18.96
CA LEU A 88 3.86 4.72 18.37
C LEU A 88 5.34 5.12 18.43
N GLU A 89 6.00 4.99 19.59
CA GLU A 89 7.43 5.30 19.72
C GLU A 89 8.29 4.52 18.72
N LEU A 90 8.02 3.22 18.54
CA LEU A 90 8.70 2.39 17.55
C LEU A 90 8.40 2.85 16.12
N ALA A 91 7.14 3.15 15.79
CA ALA A 91 6.77 3.65 14.47
C ALA A 91 7.51 4.95 14.13
N HIS A 92 7.55 5.94 15.03
CA HIS A 92 8.27 7.20 14.80
C HIS A 92 9.79 7.01 14.63
N ARG A 93 10.36 5.96 15.23
CA ARG A 93 11.81 5.70 15.16
C ARG A 93 12.24 4.92 13.94
N PHE A 94 11.41 3.97 13.51
CA PHE A 94 11.79 2.99 12.49
C PHE A 94 11.02 3.14 11.18
N TRP A 95 9.92 3.92 11.16
CA TRP A 95 9.22 4.25 9.92
C TRP A 95 9.64 5.62 9.37
N PRO A 96 9.71 5.77 8.02
CA PRO A 96 9.56 4.73 7.00
C PRO A 96 10.72 3.72 7.02
N GLY A 97 10.40 2.43 6.90
CA GLY A 97 11.38 1.35 6.94
C GLY A 97 10.74 -0.03 7.17
N PRO A 98 11.52 -1.12 7.08
CA PRO A 98 11.03 -2.49 7.08
C PRO A 98 10.80 -3.03 8.50
N LEU A 99 9.96 -2.34 9.29
CA LEU A 99 9.54 -2.77 10.64
C LEU A 99 8.02 -2.78 10.77
#